data_AF-A0A3G9CZV0-F1
#
_entry.id   AF-A0A3G9CZV0-F1
#
_cell.length_a   1.000
_cell.length_b   1.000
_cell.length_c   1.000
_cell.angle_alpha   90.00
_cell.angle_beta   90.00
_cell.angle_gamma   90.00
#
_symmetry.space_group_name_H-M   'P 1'
#
loop_
_entity.id
_entity.type
_entity.pdbx_description
1 polymer ?
#
loop_
_entity_poly.entity_id
_entity_poly.type
_entity_poly.pdbx_seq_one_letter_code
_entity_poly.pdbx_strand_id
1 'polypeptide(L)' 'MADIKMRKIKTKRCKCLDCGNEFKGVGKRIICPSCQSDNIECSE' A
#
# COMPACT_ATOMS: atom_id res chain seq x y z
N MET A 1 20.06 3.98 25.41
CA MET A 1 19.98 3.45 24.03
C MET A 1 18.59 3.75 23.54
N ALA A 2 18.42 4.38 22.38
CA ALA A 2 17.11 4.85 21.93
C ALA A 2 16.23 3.66 21.55
N ASP A 3 15.25 3.32 22.39
CA ASP A 3 14.14 2.45 22.04
C ASP A 3 13.23 3.16 21.03
N ILE A 4 13.68 3.24 19.79
CA ILE A 4 12.81 3.54 18.66
C ILE A 4 11.94 2.29 18.52
N LYS A 5 10.86 2.23 19.31
CA LYS A 5 9.71 1.38 19.02
C LYS A 5 9.30 1.74 17.61
N MET A 6 9.78 0.94 16.66
CA MET A 6 9.45 1.01 15.25
C MET A 6 7.93 0.94 15.21
N ARG A 7 7.27 2.10 15.13
CA ARG A 7 5.83 2.19 14.96
C ARG A 7 5.56 1.36 13.72
N LYS A 8 4.99 0.16 13.90
CA LYS A 8 4.69 -0.77 12.82
C LYS A 8 3.98 0.03 11.75
N ILE A 9 4.71 0.38 10.69
CA ILE A 9 4.13 1.10 9.56
C ILE A 9 3.04 0.16 9.07
N LYS A 10 1.78 0.57 9.23
CA LYS A 10 0.63 -0.22 8.80
C LYS A 10 0.60 -0.20 7.27
N THR A 11 1.49 -0.98 6.65
CA THR A 11 1.43 -1.32 5.24
C THR A 11 0.20 -2.18 5.03
N LYS A 12 -0.74 -1.69 4.23
CA LYS A 12 -1.85 -2.49 3.73
C LYS A 12 -1.42 -3.19 2.44
N ARG A 13 -1.90 -4.41 2.22
CA ARG A 13 -1.70 -5.06 0.92
C ARG A 13 -2.76 -4.52 -0.02
N CYS A 14 -2.31 -4.02 -1.16
CA CYS A 14 -3.16 -3.40 -2.15
C CYS A 14 -2.98 -4.09 -3.49
N LYS A 15 -4.09 -4.35 -4.17
CA LYS A 15 -4.13 -4.99 -5.47
C LYS A 15 -4.82 -4.08 -6.46
N CYS A 16 -4.14 -3.74 -7.54
CA CYS A 16 -4.75 -3.00 -8.63
C CYS A 16 -5.69 -3.93 -9.41
N LEU A 17 -6.93 -3.49 -9.61
CA LEU A 17 -7.94 -4.25 -10.35
C LEU A 17 -7.83 -4.05 -11.87
N ASP A 18 -7.17 -2.98 -12.31
CA ASP A 18 -6.92 -2.69 -13.72
C ASP A 18 -5.80 -3.54 -14.32
N CYS A 19 -4.62 -3.52 -13.69
CA CYS A 19 -3.44 -4.22 -14.21
C CYS A 19 -3.12 -5.52 -13.43
N GLY A 20 -3.85 -5.80 -12.35
CA GLY A 20 -3.63 -6.99 -11.51
C GLY A 20 -2.42 -6.91 -10.57
N ASN A 21 -1.73 -5.77 -10.48
CA ASN A 21 -0.49 -5.67 -9.72
C ASN A 21 -0.74 -5.61 -8.21
N GLU A 22 0.03 -6.38 -7.43
CA GLU A 22 -0.08 -6.47 -5.97
C GLU A 22 1.12 -5.76 -5.31
N PHE A 23 0.85 -4.78 -4.44
CA PHE A 23 1.87 -3.96 -3.80
C PHE A 23 1.46 -3.56 -2.39
N LYS A 24 2.44 -3.15 -1.57
CA LYS A 24 2.18 -2.71 -0.20
C LYS A 24 1.98 -1.19 -0.20
N GLY A 25 0.74 -0.76 -0.01
CA GLY A 25 0.38 0.65 0.11
C GLY A 25 0.61 1.16 1.54
N VAL A 26 1.21 2.34 1.65
CA VAL A 26 1.34 3.07 2.92
C VAL A 26 0.59 4.39 2.80
N GLY A 27 -0.41 4.60 3.65
CA GLY A 27 -1.16 5.87 3.71
C GLY A 27 -2.61 5.77 3.23
N LYS A 28 -3.22 6.92 2.93
CA LYS A 28 -4.64 7.04 2.55
C LYS A 28 -4.90 7.08 1.03
N ARG A 29 -3.88 7.44 0.25
CA ARG A 29 -3.96 7.54 -1.22
C ARG A 29 -2.91 6.62 -1.80
N ILE A 30 -3.39 5.51 -2.34
CA ILE A 30 -2.58 4.47 -2.92
C ILE A 30 -2.97 4.45 -4.38
N ILE A 31 -1.99 4.57 -5.26
CA ILE A 31 -2.16 4.61 -6.71
C ILE A 31 -1.32 3.46 -7.25
N CYS A 32 -1.78 2.76 -8.30
CA CYS A 32 -1.02 1.67 -8.84
C CYS A 32 0.30 2.18 -9.43
N PRO A 33 1.47 1.69 -9.00
CA PRO A 33 2.75 2.15 -9.55
C PRO A 33 2.96 1.68 -11.00
N SER A 34 2.22 0.67 -11.47
CA SER A 34 2.37 0.12 -12.81
C SER A 34 1.53 0.83 -13.85
N CYS A 35 0.25 1.07 -13.58
CA CYS A 35 -0.68 1.68 -14.53
C CYS A 35 -1.17 3.07 -14.11
N GLN A 36 -0.79 3.55 -12.91
CA GLN A 36 -1.28 4.81 -12.32
C GLN A 36 -2.80 4.88 -12.14
N SER A 37 -3.53 3.77 -12.30
CA SER A 37 -4.95 3.69 -12.00
C SER A 37 -5.19 3.88 -10.50
N ASP A 38 -6.28 4.57 -10.17
CA ASP A 38 -6.80 4.69 -8.80
C ASP A 38 -7.66 3.47 -8.39
N ASN A 39 -7.95 2.58 -9.36
CA ASN A 39 -8.75 1.38 -9.17
C ASN A 39 -7.95 0.27 -8.47
N ILE A 40 -7.86 0.37 -7.14
CA ILE A 40 -7.05 -0.51 -6.30
C ILE A 40 -7.85 -0.91 -5.07
N GLU A 41 -7.83 -2.20 -4.76
CA GLU A 41 -8.42 -2.73 -3.54
C GLU A 41 -7.32 -2.89 -2.47
N CYS A 42 -7.48 -2.23 -1.31
CA CYS A 42 -6.54 -2.34 -0.19
C CYS A 42 -7.18 -3.09 0.97
N SER A 43 -6.69 -4.31 1.23
CA SER A 43 -7.03 -5.11 2.40
C SER A 43 -6.00 -4.87 3.52
N GLU A 44 -6.50 -4.76 4.76
CA GLU A 44 -5.68 -4.47 5.95
C GLU A 44 -4.82 -5.64 6.46
#